data_AF-A0A0Q9KF02-F1
#
_entry.id   AF-A0A0Q9KF02-F1
#
_cell.length_a   1.000
_cell.length_b   1.000
_cell.length_c   1.000
_cell.angle_alpha   90.00
_cell.angle_beta   90.00
_cell.angle_gamma   90.00
#
_symmetry.space_group_name_H-M   'P 1'
#
loop_
_entity.id
_entity.type
_entity.pdbx_description
1 polymer ?
#
loop_
_entity_poly.entity_id
_entity_poly.type
_entity_poly.pdbx_seq_one_letter_code
_entity_poly.pdbx_strand_id
1 'polypeptide(L)'
;MKYEYRTPLLLERIINWEREFACEVEYLEKPTGLFLGIDFNEKEGYFCTPIDSFSFARTGGDGLHYVLLTDFGLVKDLNEAPVIRISPMDTESIRLVAPNLSDFFSLHFFDELLLLNEYKSEEAYLESIREEEANDLNSEWFDHDRWKREKAMVVNEVQEKFNLSPIPNAFQYLQDIRFERQLQISISTEDSLGILPLTPVISPDNEAMLASIRNLQFSACSNRVLVESHANELIQLGMTNEAESLLTRLLR
;
A
#
# COMPACT_ATOMS: atom_id res chain seq x y z
N MET A 1 -11.77 21.29 -1.91
CA MET A 1 -11.99 21.21 -0.44
C MET A 1 -10.68 20.78 0.18
N LYS A 2 -10.16 21.49 1.19
CA LYS A 2 -8.90 21.12 1.84
C LYS A 2 -9.21 20.11 2.95
N TYR A 3 -8.96 18.83 2.69
CA TYR A 3 -9.08 17.79 3.72
C TYR A 3 -7.77 17.74 4.50
N GLU A 4 -7.88 17.78 5.82
CA GLU A 4 -6.74 17.61 6.71
C GLU A 4 -6.73 16.15 7.17
N TYR A 5 -5.96 15.33 6.45
CA TYR A 5 -5.78 13.93 6.81
C TYR A 5 -5.00 13.82 8.12
N ARG A 6 -5.33 12.78 8.89
CA ARG A 6 -4.65 12.43 10.13
C ARG A 6 -4.08 11.03 10.01
N THR A 7 -2.97 10.81 10.70
CA THR A 7 -2.39 9.47 10.83
C THR A 7 -3.43 8.50 11.37
N PRO A 8 -3.62 7.32 10.75
CA PRO A 8 -4.51 6.29 11.29
C PRO A 8 -4.13 5.92 12.73
N LEU A 9 -5.13 5.74 13.59
CA LEU A 9 -4.89 5.45 15.01
C LEU A 9 -4.16 4.12 15.18
N LEU A 10 -4.51 3.12 14.36
CA LEU A 10 -3.83 1.83 14.38
C LEU A 10 -2.34 1.96 14.00
N LEU A 11 -2.02 2.77 12.98
CA LEU A 11 -0.64 3.01 12.57
C LEU A 11 0.17 3.65 13.70
N GLU A 12 -0.36 4.70 14.33
CA GLU A 12 0.30 5.38 15.43
C GLU A 12 0.56 4.42 16.61
N ARG A 13 -0.43 3.60 16.96
CA ARG A 13 -0.30 2.60 18.03
C ARG A 13 0.77 1.54 17.70
N ILE A 14 0.83 1.06 16.46
CA ILE A 14 1.83 0.07 16.03
C ILE A 14 3.23 0.69 16.00
N ILE A 15 3.40 1.93 15.51
CA ILE A 15 4.70 2.63 15.53
C ILE A 15 5.22 2.77 16.97
N ASN A 16 4.35 3.16 17.90
CA ASN A 16 4.74 3.32 19.30
C ASN A 16 5.08 1.96 19.94
N TRP A 17 4.27 0.94 19.68
CA TRP A 17 4.54 -0.42 20.14
C TRP A 17 5.83 -0.99 19.55
N GLU A 18 6.15 -0.76 18.27
CA GLU A 18 7.39 -1.26 17.65
C GLU A 18 8.61 -0.75 18.42
N ARG A 19 8.58 0.53 18.84
CA ARG A 19 9.67 1.14 19.63
C ARG A 19 9.79 0.54 21.02
N GLU A 20 8.66 0.22 21.66
CA GLU A 20 8.62 -0.36 23.01
C GLU A 20 9.00 -1.85 23.01
N PHE A 21 8.59 -2.59 21.97
CA PHE A 21 8.70 -4.05 21.91
C PHE A 21 9.98 -4.53 21.22
N ALA A 22 10.70 -3.68 20.49
CA ALA A 22 11.92 -4.06 19.78
C ALA A 22 12.98 -4.70 20.70
N CYS A 23 13.05 -4.32 21.98
CA CYS A 23 13.97 -4.94 22.94
C CYS A 23 13.61 -6.38 23.31
N GLU A 24 12.35 -6.79 23.13
CA GLU A 24 11.90 -8.16 23.37
C GLU A 24 12.22 -9.08 22.18
N VAL A 25 12.53 -8.49 21.01
CA VAL A 25 12.80 -9.20 19.75
C VAL A 25 14.03 -8.62 19.04
N GLU A 26 15.16 -8.61 19.74
CA GLU A 26 16.41 -8.01 19.24
C GLU A 26 16.91 -8.62 17.93
N TYR A 27 16.61 -9.90 17.64
CA TYR A 27 17.05 -10.56 16.40
C TYR A 27 16.29 -10.05 15.18
N LEU A 28 15.01 -9.69 15.34
CA LEU A 28 14.21 -9.11 14.27
C LEU A 28 14.60 -7.66 13.97
N GLU A 29 15.22 -6.96 14.93
CA GLU A 29 15.48 -5.51 14.99
C GLU A 29 14.21 -4.65 14.96
N LYS A 30 13.27 -4.98 14.07
CA LYS A 30 11.96 -4.36 13.90
C LYS A 30 10.88 -5.44 14.03
N PRO A 31 10.03 -5.40 15.05
CA PRO A 31 8.89 -6.31 15.19
C PRO A 31 8.05 -6.50 13.92
N THR A 32 7.85 -5.43 13.14
CA THR A 32 7.09 -5.49 11.89
C THR A 32 7.95 -5.84 10.67
N GLY A 33 9.27 -5.71 10.72
CA GLY A 33 10.13 -5.75 9.53
C GLY A 33 9.94 -4.56 8.57
N LEU A 34 9.14 -3.55 8.93
CA LEU A 34 8.82 -2.39 8.08
C LEU A 34 9.38 -1.08 8.67
N PHE A 35 9.71 -0.15 7.78
CA PHE A 35 9.93 1.25 8.15
C PHE A 35 8.60 1.99 8.12
N LEU A 36 7.95 2.07 9.28
CA LEU A 36 6.63 2.69 9.45
C LEU A 36 6.74 4.21 9.68
N GLY A 37 5.87 4.96 9.01
CA GLY A 37 5.75 6.41 9.18
C GLY A 37 5.04 7.05 8.00
N ILE A 38 4.24 8.08 8.27
CA ILE A 38 3.50 8.85 7.27
C ILE A 38 3.97 10.31 7.28
N ASP A 39 4.29 10.84 6.11
CA ASP A 39 4.57 12.26 5.92
C ASP A 39 3.60 12.85 4.90
N PHE A 40 2.66 13.66 5.38
CA PHE A 40 1.67 14.34 4.54
C PHE A 40 2.27 15.40 3.61
N ASN A 41 3.53 15.77 3.81
CA ASN A 41 4.27 16.69 2.95
C ASN A 41 5.21 15.97 1.98
N GLU A 42 5.27 14.63 2.01
CA GLU A 42 6.07 13.85 1.08
C GLU A 42 5.50 13.98 -0.33
N LYS A 43 6.19 14.79 -1.14
CA LYS A 43 5.90 14.98 -2.58
C LYS A 43 6.83 14.15 -3.45
N GLU A 44 7.95 13.74 -2.87
CA GLU A 44 8.95 12.88 -3.50
C GLU A 44 8.45 11.43 -3.45
N GLY A 45 8.73 10.65 -4.48
CA GLY A 45 8.23 9.30 -4.60
C GLY A 45 8.51 8.76 -6.00
N TYR A 46 8.24 7.47 -6.19
CA TYR A 46 8.38 6.87 -7.50
C TYR A 46 7.27 7.38 -8.45
N PHE A 47 7.57 7.45 -9.74
CA PHE A 47 6.63 7.92 -10.76
C PHE A 47 5.29 7.16 -10.73
N CYS A 48 5.35 5.86 -10.39
CA CYS A 48 4.21 4.95 -10.28
C CYS A 48 3.48 5.00 -8.93
N THR A 49 3.96 5.73 -7.91
CA THR A 49 3.20 5.92 -6.68
C THR A 49 2.02 6.87 -6.96
N PRO A 50 0.74 6.50 -6.75
CA PRO A 50 -0.39 7.37 -7.07
C PRO A 50 -0.34 8.71 -6.35
N ILE A 51 -0.68 9.80 -7.04
CA ILE A 51 -0.67 11.15 -6.44
C ILE A 51 -1.75 11.36 -5.37
N ASP A 52 -2.79 10.54 -5.39
CA ASP A 52 -3.90 10.55 -4.44
C ASP A 52 -3.70 9.53 -3.30
N SER A 53 -2.45 9.37 -2.86
CA SER A 53 -2.09 8.40 -1.82
C SER A 53 -1.03 8.93 -0.84
N PHE A 54 -0.95 8.30 0.34
CA PHE A 54 0.07 8.59 1.35
C PHE A 54 0.85 7.34 1.72
N SER A 55 2.17 7.38 1.53
CA SER A 55 3.08 6.32 1.98
C SER A 55 3.09 6.20 3.49
N PHE A 56 3.05 4.95 3.99
CA PHE A 56 3.09 4.70 5.43
C PHE A 56 4.05 3.58 5.86
N ALA A 57 4.47 2.72 4.94
CA ALA A 57 5.37 1.61 5.24
C ALA A 57 6.32 1.33 4.08
N ARG A 58 7.58 1.01 4.37
CA ARG A 58 8.62 0.64 3.38
C ARG A 58 9.32 -0.63 3.82
N THR A 59 9.70 -1.51 2.90
CA THR A 59 10.48 -2.72 3.23
C THR A 59 11.98 -2.46 3.32
N GLY A 60 12.45 -1.36 2.72
CA GLY A 60 13.87 -0.98 2.70
C GLY A 60 14.67 -1.56 1.52
N GLY A 61 14.06 -2.39 0.68
CA GLY A 61 14.66 -2.96 -0.55
C GLY A 61 13.85 -2.63 -1.79
N ASP A 62 14.53 -2.45 -2.93
CA ASP A 62 13.96 -2.29 -4.29
C ASP A 62 12.88 -1.20 -4.47
N GLY A 63 12.79 -0.28 -3.50
CA GLY A 63 11.77 0.76 -3.49
C GLY A 63 10.36 0.26 -3.16
N LEU A 64 10.20 -0.97 -2.68
CA LEU A 64 8.88 -1.52 -2.32
C LEU A 64 8.33 -0.79 -1.09
N HIS A 65 7.10 -0.29 -1.23
CA HIS A 65 6.41 0.45 -0.17
C HIS A 65 4.89 0.26 -0.25
N TYR A 66 4.21 0.60 0.84
CA TYR A 66 2.75 0.56 0.94
C TYR A 66 2.20 1.96 1.18
N VAL A 67 1.08 2.25 0.55
CA VAL A 67 0.43 3.55 0.61
C VAL A 67 -1.07 3.39 0.89
N LEU A 68 -1.64 4.42 1.52
CA LEU A 68 -3.08 4.56 1.77
C LEU A 68 -3.70 5.35 0.62
N LEU A 69 -4.64 4.74 -0.09
CA LEU A 69 -5.29 5.33 -1.26
C LEU A 69 -6.50 6.18 -0.83
N THR A 70 -6.54 7.43 -1.27
CA THR A 70 -7.65 8.34 -0.95
C THR A 70 -8.75 8.36 -2.00
N ASP A 71 -8.48 7.78 -3.18
CA ASP A 71 -9.35 7.83 -4.37
C ASP A 71 -9.75 9.27 -4.71
N PHE A 72 -8.73 10.11 -4.94
CA PHE A 72 -8.87 11.56 -5.15
C PHE A 72 -9.71 12.26 -4.08
N GLY A 73 -9.46 11.82 -2.84
CA GLY A 73 -10.15 12.26 -1.66
C GLY A 73 -11.53 11.67 -1.46
N LEU A 74 -12.05 10.72 -2.23
CA LEU A 74 -13.32 10.05 -1.88
C LEU A 74 -13.28 9.49 -0.45
N VAL A 75 -12.16 8.87 -0.08
CA VAL A 75 -11.89 8.42 1.29
C VAL A 75 -11.38 9.59 2.13
N LYS A 76 -12.13 9.94 3.18
CA LYS A 76 -11.79 11.06 4.08
C LYS A 76 -11.04 10.65 5.33
N ASP A 77 -11.24 9.40 5.77
CA ASP A 77 -10.61 8.83 6.95
C ASP A 77 -9.59 7.78 6.50
N LEU A 78 -8.31 8.02 6.80
CA LEU A 78 -7.25 7.11 6.43
C LEU A 78 -7.27 5.78 7.21
N ASN A 79 -8.07 5.67 8.27
CA ASN A 79 -8.31 4.37 8.91
C ASN A 79 -9.09 3.41 7.99
N GLU A 80 -9.90 3.96 7.08
CA GLU A 80 -10.74 3.22 6.13
C GLU A 80 -10.14 3.20 4.70
N ALA A 81 -8.95 3.74 4.53
CA ALA A 81 -8.32 3.84 3.21
C ALA A 81 -7.79 2.48 2.74
N PRO A 82 -8.08 2.10 1.48
CA PRO A 82 -7.45 0.93 0.86
C PRO A 82 -5.93 1.03 0.91
N VAL A 83 -5.28 -0.09 1.18
CA VAL A 83 -3.83 -0.21 1.15
C VAL A 83 -3.41 -0.83 -0.17
N ILE A 84 -2.52 -0.14 -0.86
CA ILE A 84 -1.91 -0.64 -2.09
C ILE A 84 -0.40 -0.80 -1.89
N ARG A 85 0.14 -1.87 -2.46
CA ARG A 85 1.57 -2.13 -2.58
C ARG A 85 2.08 -1.47 -3.84
N ILE A 86 3.22 -0.81 -3.73
CA ILE A 86 3.98 -0.24 -4.84
C ILE A 86 5.33 -0.97 -4.94
N SER A 87 5.65 -1.52 -6.11
CA SER A 87 6.98 -2.04 -6.47
C SER A 87 7.44 -1.43 -7.79
N PRO A 88 8.28 -0.39 -7.75
CA PRO A 88 8.73 0.31 -8.97
C PRO A 88 9.51 -0.58 -9.94
N MET A 89 10.05 -1.70 -9.46
CA MET A 89 10.84 -2.64 -10.26
C MET A 89 9.97 -3.73 -10.92
N ASP A 90 8.71 -3.87 -10.52
CA ASP A 90 7.79 -4.86 -11.08
C ASP A 90 7.11 -4.30 -12.34
N THR A 91 6.80 -5.18 -13.30
CA THR A 91 6.01 -4.82 -14.49
C THR A 91 4.61 -4.31 -14.12
N GLU A 92 4.01 -4.90 -13.09
CA GLU A 92 2.77 -4.44 -12.48
C GLU A 92 3.12 -3.76 -11.15
N SER A 93 3.46 -2.47 -11.25
CA SER A 93 4.06 -1.76 -10.13
C SER A 93 3.08 -1.47 -8.99
N ILE A 94 1.76 -1.61 -9.19
CA ILE A 94 0.73 -1.26 -8.21
C ILE A 94 -0.21 -2.44 -8.00
N ARG A 95 -0.48 -2.78 -6.75
CA ARG A 95 -1.44 -3.85 -6.40
C ARG A 95 -2.27 -3.47 -5.18
N LEU A 96 -3.58 -3.64 -5.25
CA LEU A 96 -4.46 -3.56 -4.06
C LEU A 96 -4.19 -4.79 -3.17
N VAL A 97 -3.90 -4.55 -1.89
CA VAL A 97 -3.52 -5.61 -0.95
C VAL A 97 -4.36 -5.64 0.32
N ALA A 98 -5.08 -4.57 0.65
CA ALA A 98 -6.08 -4.60 1.71
C ALA A 98 -7.12 -3.49 1.52
N PRO A 99 -8.36 -3.66 2.00
CA PRO A 99 -9.38 -2.62 1.98
C PRO A 99 -9.15 -1.55 3.07
N ASN A 100 -8.40 -1.86 4.12
CA ASN A 100 -8.07 -0.95 5.21
C ASN A 100 -6.78 -1.38 5.92
N LEU A 101 -6.32 -0.55 6.86
CA LEU A 101 -5.06 -0.77 7.57
C LEU A 101 -5.10 -1.97 8.53
N SER A 102 -6.26 -2.31 9.10
CA SER A 102 -6.40 -3.46 10.01
C SER A 102 -6.20 -4.77 9.25
N ASP A 103 -6.81 -4.88 8.07
CA ASP A 103 -6.68 -6.05 7.21
C ASP A 103 -5.26 -6.14 6.64
N PHE A 104 -4.64 -5.00 6.30
CA PHE A 104 -3.23 -4.96 5.91
C PHE A 104 -2.33 -5.55 6.99
N PHE A 105 -2.44 -5.12 8.25
CA PHE A 105 -1.61 -5.67 9.32
C PHE A 105 -1.96 -7.13 9.64
N SER A 106 -3.23 -7.52 9.50
CA SER A 106 -3.63 -8.93 9.63
C SER A 106 -3.03 -9.80 8.53
N LEU A 107 -2.87 -9.31 7.30
CA LEU A 107 -2.11 -10.04 6.28
C LEU A 107 -0.61 -9.97 6.56
N HIS A 108 -0.08 -8.83 6.97
CA HIS A 108 1.35 -8.63 7.18
C HIS A 108 1.93 -9.53 8.29
N PHE A 109 1.20 -9.69 9.40
CA PHE A 109 1.69 -10.51 10.51
C PHE A 109 1.47 -12.01 10.34
N PHE A 110 0.49 -12.42 9.54
CA PHE A 110 0.06 -13.81 9.47
C PHE A 110 0.28 -14.47 8.09
N ASP A 111 0.32 -13.69 7.01
CA ASP A 111 0.40 -14.15 5.61
C ASP A 111 1.22 -13.18 4.72
N GLU A 112 2.38 -12.72 5.21
CA GLU A 112 3.21 -11.67 4.58
C GLU A 112 3.54 -11.93 3.09
N LEU A 113 3.74 -13.20 2.72
CA LEU A 113 4.03 -13.63 1.35
C LEU A 113 3.03 -13.10 0.32
N LEU A 114 1.75 -13.03 0.69
CA LEU A 114 0.68 -12.54 -0.18
C LEU A 114 0.78 -11.03 -0.44
N LEU A 115 1.43 -10.27 0.44
CA LEU A 115 1.71 -8.84 0.27
C LEU A 115 2.97 -8.61 -0.58
N LEU A 116 3.95 -9.50 -0.48
CA LEU A 116 5.23 -9.36 -1.18
C LEU A 116 5.15 -9.85 -2.63
N ASN A 117 4.48 -10.98 -2.87
CA ASN A 117 4.52 -11.69 -4.13
C ASN A 117 3.17 -11.73 -4.84
N GLU A 118 3.18 -12.12 -6.11
CA GLU A 118 1.98 -12.40 -6.88
C GLU A 118 1.92 -13.86 -7.28
N TYR A 119 0.76 -14.47 -7.05
CA TYR A 119 0.54 -15.89 -7.32
C TYR A 119 -0.57 -16.06 -8.33
N LYS A 120 -0.29 -16.83 -9.38
CA LYS A 120 -1.24 -17.11 -10.45
C LYS A 120 -2.36 -18.07 -10.04
N SER A 121 -2.12 -18.85 -8.98
CA SER A 121 -3.09 -19.79 -8.41
C SER A 121 -2.79 -20.05 -6.94
N GLU A 122 -3.76 -20.61 -6.23
CA GLU A 122 -3.60 -21.00 -4.83
C GLU A 122 -2.51 -22.07 -4.67
N GLU A 123 -2.37 -22.99 -5.63
CA GLU A 123 -1.31 -24.00 -5.60
C GLU A 123 0.08 -23.39 -5.69
N ALA A 124 0.25 -22.33 -6.49
CA ALA A 124 1.52 -21.62 -6.60
C ALA A 124 1.88 -20.90 -5.28
N TYR A 125 0.88 -20.33 -4.62
CA TYR A 125 1.03 -19.74 -3.30
C TYR A 125 1.40 -20.78 -2.24
N LEU A 126 0.66 -21.88 -2.16
CA LEU A 126 0.96 -22.97 -1.22
C LEU A 126 2.33 -23.61 -1.47
N GLU A 127 2.78 -23.68 -2.72
CA GLU A 127 4.13 -24.15 -3.03
C GLU A 127 5.19 -23.17 -2.51
N SER A 128 4.99 -21.87 -2.69
CA SER A 128 5.94 -20.88 -2.16
C SER A 128 6.06 -20.89 -0.64
N ILE A 129 4.97 -21.19 0.09
CA ILE A 129 5.01 -21.39 1.54
C ILE A 129 5.92 -22.58 1.87
N ARG A 130 5.76 -23.70 1.17
CA ARG A 130 6.61 -24.90 1.38
C ARG A 130 8.07 -24.62 1.04
N GLU A 131 8.33 -23.87 -0.02
CA GLU A 131 9.68 -23.48 -0.43
C GLU A 131 10.33 -22.59 0.62
N GLU A 132 9.62 -21.61 1.17
CA GLU A 132 10.12 -20.74 2.25
C GLU A 132 10.41 -21.55 3.52
N GLU A 133 9.48 -22.43 3.93
CA GLU A 133 9.67 -23.35 5.06
C GLU A 133 10.88 -24.29 4.87
N ALA A 134 11.17 -24.70 3.64
CA ALA A 134 12.31 -25.56 3.30
C ALA A 134 13.63 -24.79 3.23
N ASN A 135 13.63 -23.58 2.68
CA ASN A 135 14.79 -22.69 2.64
C ASN A 135 15.22 -22.30 4.07
N ASP A 136 14.23 -22.13 4.94
CA ASP A 136 14.40 -21.91 6.38
C ASP A 136 15.12 -23.04 7.12
N LEU A 137 15.30 -24.22 6.53
CA LEU A 137 16.00 -25.33 7.20
C LEU A 137 17.48 -25.42 6.78
N ASN A 138 17.91 -24.65 5.78
CA ASN A 138 19.17 -24.87 5.08
C ASN A 138 20.20 -23.72 5.20
N SER A 139 19.91 -22.64 5.95
CA SER A 139 20.86 -21.53 6.12
C SER A 139 21.80 -21.74 7.32
N GLU A 140 23.10 -21.89 7.07
CA GLU A 140 24.12 -22.04 8.12
C GLU A 140 24.37 -20.74 8.93
N TRP A 141 23.97 -19.59 8.39
CA TRP A 141 24.27 -18.27 8.95
C TRP A 141 23.08 -17.57 9.60
N PHE A 142 21.90 -18.19 9.57
CA PHE A 142 20.66 -17.63 10.10
C PHE A 142 20.15 -18.49 11.27
N ASP A 143 19.86 -17.83 12.40
CA ASP A 143 19.36 -18.49 13.61
C ASP A 143 17.84 -18.64 13.51
N HIS A 144 17.42 -19.67 12.79
CA HIS A 144 16.00 -19.95 12.53
C HIS A 144 15.20 -20.17 13.82
N ASP A 145 15.78 -20.83 14.82
CA ASP A 145 15.09 -21.11 16.08
C ASP A 145 14.84 -19.83 16.88
N ARG A 146 15.79 -18.88 16.84
CA ARG A 146 15.58 -17.56 17.44
C ARG A 146 14.57 -16.74 16.64
N TRP A 147 14.72 -16.67 15.31
CA TRP A 147 13.78 -15.94 14.45
C TRP A 147 12.34 -16.43 14.61
N LYS A 148 12.11 -17.76 14.58
CA LYS A 148 10.78 -18.35 14.75
C LYS A 148 10.19 -18.04 16.13
N ARG A 149 10.99 -18.09 17.19
CA ARG A 149 10.53 -17.69 18.54
C ARG A 149 10.14 -16.23 18.60
N GLU A 150 10.98 -15.34 18.09
CA GLU A 150 10.72 -13.90 18.13
C GLU A 150 9.52 -13.51 17.24
N LYS A 151 9.36 -14.12 16.06
CA LYS A 151 8.14 -13.98 15.24
C LYS A 151 6.90 -14.47 15.98
N ALA A 152 6.98 -15.59 16.69
CA ALA A 152 5.86 -16.08 17.50
C ALA A 152 5.51 -15.14 18.67
N MET A 153 6.52 -14.54 19.31
CA MET A 153 6.31 -13.52 20.34
C MET A 153 5.60 -12.29 19.77
N VAL A 154 6.06 -11.81 18.60
CA VAL A 154 5.39 -10.73 17.87
C VAL A 154 3.93 -11.10 17.62
N VAL A 155 3.66 -12.24 16.96
CA VAL A 155 2.30 -12.68 16.60
C VAL A 155 1.36 -12.68 17.81
N ASN A 156 1.77 -13.30 18.92
CA ASN A 156 0.97 -13.35 20.14
C ASN A 156 0.66 -11.94 20.68
N GLU A 157 1.68 -11.08 20.74
CA GLU A 157 1.53 -9.70 21.21
C GLU A 157 0.58 -8.91 20.31
N VAL A 158 0.65 -9.09 18.98
CA VAL A 158 -0.25 -8.36 18.08
C VAL A 158 -1.70 -8.80 18.22
N GLN A 159 -1.94 -10.09 18.43
CA GLN A 159 -3.27 -10.62 18.71
C GLN A 159 -3.85 -10.02 19.99
N GLU A 160 -3.08 -9.99 21.07
CA GLU A 160 -3.55 -9.49 22.36
C GLU A 160 -3.74 -7.97 22.39
N LYS A 161 -2.77 -7.20 21.88
CA LYS A 161 -2.73 -5.73 22.03
C LYS A 161 -3.56 -4.99 20.98
N PHE A 162 -3.66 -5.55 19.78
CA PHE A 162 -4.32 -4.89 18.64
C PHE A 162 -5.57 -5.63 18.16
N ASN A 163 -5.87 -6.82 18.69
CA ASN A 163 -7.00 -7.64 18.26
C ASN A 163 -6.95 -7.94 16.75
N LEU A 164 -5.73 -8.13 16.22
CA LEU A 164 -5.52 -8.62 14.86
C LEU A 164 -5.60 -10.14 14.85
N SER A 165 -6.02 -10.73 13.74
CA SER A 165 -6.18 -12.18 13.62
C SER A 165 -5.93 -12.61 12.18
N PRO A 166 -5.50 -13.88 11.96
CA PRO A 166 -5.33 -14.40 10.61
C PRO A 166 -6.62 -14.26 9.80
N ILE A 167 -6.51 -13.90 8.52
CA ILE A 167 -7.66 -13.84 7.60
C ILE A 167 -7.89 -15.25 7.04
N PRO A 168 -9.07 -15.88 7.27
CA PRO A 168 -9.35 -17.18 6.71
C PRO A 168 -9.32 -17.15 5.18
N ASN A 169 -8.64 -18.14 4.57
CA ASN A 169 -8.47 -18.22 3.12
C ASN A 169 -7.92 -16.92 2.50
N ALA A 170 -6.83 -16.40 3.08
CA ALA A 170 -6.23 -15.12 2.70
C ALA A 170 -5.98 -14.95 1.19
N PHE A 171 -5.60 -16.03 0.48
CA PHE A 171 -5.46 -16.01 -0.98
C PHE A 171 -6.77 -15.66 -1.69
N GLN A 172 -7.88 -16.34 -1.36
CA GLN A 172 -9.20 -16.05 -1.92
C GLN A 172 -9.69 -14.66 -1.52
N TYR A 173 -9.51 -14.29 -0.24
CA TYR A 173 -9.85 -12.97 0.27
C TYR A 173 -9.21 -11.84 -0.58
N LEU A 174 -7.94 -11.98 -0.96
CA LEU A 174 -7.26 -11.00 -1.82
C LEU A 174 -7.85 -10.92 -3.23
N GLN A 175 -8.30 -12.04 -3.79
CA GLN A 175 -9.00 -12.05 -5.08
C GLN A 175 -10.35 -11.33 -4.95
N ASP A 176 -11.07 -11.58 -3.87
CA ASP A 176 -12.39 -11.01 -3.61
C ASP A 176 -12.32 -9.48 -3.50
N ILE A 177 -11.38 -8.93 -2.72
CA ILE A 177 -11.26 -7.46 -2.58
C ILE A 177 -10.91 -6.76 -3.90
N ARG A 178 -10.12 -7.41 -4.77
CA ARG A 178 -9.74 -6.88 -6.09
C ARG A 178 -10.91 -6.93 -7.04
N PHE A 179 -11.66 -8.03 -7.02
CA PHE A 179 -12.89 -8.18 -7.80
C PHE A 179 -13.94 -7.16 -7.37
N GLU A 180 -14.16 -6.99 -6.06
CA GLU A 180 -15.06 -5.98 -5.49
C GLU A 180 -14.66 -4.57 -5.90
N ARG A 181 -13.37 -4.23 -5.82
CA ARG A 181 -12.88 -2.92 -6.29
C ARG A 181 -13.19 -2.72 -7.76
N GLN A 182 -13.02 -3.76 -8.59
CA GLN A 182 -13.24 -3.67 -10.03
C GLN A 182 -14.73 -3.46 -10.40
N LEU A 183 -15.65 -4.00 -9.61
CA LEU A 183 -17.09 -3.74 -9.77
C LEU A 183 -17.48 -2.28 -9.46
N GLN A 184 -16.67 -1.56 -8.70
CA GLN A 184 -16.94 -0.18 -8.30
C GLN A 184 -16.34 0.87 -9.24
N ILE A 185 -15.44 0.46 -10.15
CA ILE A 185 -14.76 1.37 -11.08
C ILE A 185 -15.74 1.96 -12.10
N SER A 186 -15.76 3.29 -12.24
CA SER A 186 -16.46 4.00 -13.32
C SER A 186 -15.61 4.09 -14.60
N ILE A 187 -14.31 4.36 -14.46
CA ILE A 187 -13.36 4.45 -15.58
C ILE A 187 -12.11 3.62 -15.26
N SER A 188 -11.83 2.61 -16.09
CA SER A 188 -10.63 1.79 -15.97
C SER A 188 -9.36 2.58 -16.27
N THR A 189 -8.30 2.28 -15.53
CA THR A 189 -6.95 2.84 -15.71
C THR A 189 -5.93 1.72 -15.91
N GLU A 190 -4.78 2.03 -16.50
CA GLU A 190 -3.74 1.04 -16.83
C GLU A 190 -3.06 0.46 -15.58
N ASP A 191 -3.09 1.19 -14.46
CA ASP A 191 -2.60 0.73 -13.16
C ASP A 191 -3.58 -0.20 -12.39
N SER A 192 -4.69 -0.59 -13.03
CA SER A 192 -5.74 -1.47 -12.49
C SER A 192 -6.52 -0.95 -11.27
N LEU A 193 -6.21 0.24 -10.76
CA LEU A 193 -6.94 0.80 -9.62
C LEU A 193 -8.29 1.42 -10.04
N GLY A 194 -8.35 2.05 -11.21
CA GLY A 194 -9.52 2.73 -11.77
C GLY A 194 -10.02 3.93 -10.98
N ILE A 195 -10.83 4.75 -11.64
CA ILE A 195 -11.53 5.87 -11.01
C ILE A 195 -12.86 5.38 -10.47
N LEU A 196 -13.16 5.70 -9.21
CA LEU A 196 -14.47 5.48 -8.60
C LEU A 196 -15.42 6.62 -8.99
N PRO A 197 -16.74 6.36 -9.04
CA PRO A 197 -17.71 7.41 -9.31
C PRO A 197 -17.64 8.49 -8.22
N LEU A 198 -17.26 9.70 -8.62
CA LEU A 198 -17.13 10.85 -7.73
C LEU A 198 -18.38 11.74 -7.81
N THR A 199 -19.49 11.24 -8.34
CA THR A 199 -20.75 11.99 -8.46
C THR A 199 -21.50 12.07 -7.12
N PRO A 200 -22.12 13.23 -6.77
CA PRO A 200 -22.23 14.46 -7.57
C PRO A 200 -21.08 15.45 -7.34
N VAL A 201 -19.95 15.02 -6.76
CA VAL A 201 -18.85 15.90 -6.33
C VAL A 201 -18.09 16.51 -7.51
N ILE A 202 -17.94 15.79 -8.64
CA ILE A 202 -17.31 16.29 -9.87
C ILE A 202 -18.05 15.84 -11.13
N SER A 203 -17.77 16.48 -12.27
CA SER A 203 -18.33 16.12 -13.58
C SER A 203 -17.69 14.85 -14.16
N PRO A 204 -18.36 14.14 -15.09
CA PRO A 204 -17.76 13.02 -15.82
C PRO A 204 -16.45 13.37 -16.55
N ASP A 205 -16.35 14.61 -17.04
CA ASP A 205 -15.11 15.11 -17.68
C ASP A 205 -13.93 15.11 -16.70
N ASN A 206 -14.20 15.40 -15.41
CA ASN A 206 -13.17 15.33 -14.38
C ASN A 206 -12.78 13.89 -14.07
N GLU A 207 -13.72 12.93 -14.06
CA GLU A 207 -13.37 11.51 -13.89
C GLU A 207 -12.43 11.03 -15.01
N ALA A 208 -12.70 11.40 -16.25
CA ALA A 208 -11.84 11.08 -17.39
C ALA A 208 -10.45 11.73 -17.27
N MET A 209 -10.38 12.96 -16.75
CA MET A 209 -9.11 13.63 -16.47
C MET A 209 -8.31 12.91 -15.38
N LEU A 210 -8.94 12.50 -14.28
CA LEU A 210 -8.27 11.75 -13.22
C LEU A 210 -7.75 10.39 -13.73
N ALA A 211 -8.51 9.72 -14.59
CA ALA A 211 -8.07 8.49 -15.25
C ALA A 211 -6.84 8.74 -16.14
N SER A 212 -6.84 9.83 -16.92
CA SER A 212 -5.69 10.26 -17.73
C SER A 212 -4.44 10.45 -16.86
N ILE A 213 -4.58 11.08 -15.70
CA ILE A 213 -3.45 11.28 -14.77
C ILE A 213 -2.87 9.94 -14.30
N ARG A 214 -3.69 8.98 -13.88
CA ARG A 214 -3.19 7.65 -13.49
C ARG A 214 -2.45 6.96 -14.63
N ASN A 215 -2.95 7.05 -15.86
CA ASN A 215 -2.27 6.48 -17.02
C ASN A 215 -0.94 7.19 -17.34
N LEU A 216 -0.84 8.50 -17.09
CA LEU A 216 0.44 9.22 -17.20
C LEU A 216 1.46 8.75 -16.16
N GLN A 217 1.01 8.48 -14.94
CA GLN A 217 1.87 7.90 -13.91
C GLN A 217 2.32 6.48 -14.28
N PHE A 218 1.40 5.64 -14.72
CA PHE A 218 1.71 4.27 -15.16
C PHE A 218 2.77 4.25 -16.27
N SER A 219 2.65 5.13 -17.27
CA SER A 219 3.57 5.22 -18.41
C SER A 219 4.85 6.03 -18.14
N ALA A 220 5.04 6.54 -16.92
CA ALA A 220 6.14 7.46 -16.58
C ALA A 220 6.24 8.67 -17.55
N CYS A 221 5.10 9.20 -17.99
CA CYS A 221 5.06 10.23 -19.02
C CYS A 221 5.68 11.55 -18.52
N SER A 222 6.77 11.96 -19.14
CA SER A 222 7.49 13.20 -18.82
C SER A 222 7.18 14.36 -19.78
N ASN A 223 6.08 14.28 -20.53
CA ASN A 223 5.64 15.39 -21.40
C ASN A 223 5.20 16.59 -20.54
N ARG A 224 6.10 17.55 -20.37
CA ARG A 224 5.90 18.75 -19.56
C ARG A 224 4.56 19.46 -19.83
N VAL A 225 4.20 19.69 -21.08
CA VAL A 225 2.97 20.44 -21.43
C VAL A 225 1.73 19.70 -20.92
N LEU A 226 1.69 18.39 -21.11
CA LEU A 226 0.57 17.56 -20.68
C LEU A 226 0.48 17.46 -19.15
N VAL A 227 1.63 17.22 -18.49
CA VAL A 227 1.70 17.12 -17.03
C VAL A 227 1.32 18.45 -16.36
N GLU A 228 1.84 19.58 -16.87
CA GLU A 228 1.48 20.92 -16.36
C GLU A 228 0.01 21.25 -16.61
N SER A 229 -0.59 20.81 -17.72
CA SER A 229 -2.03 20.98 -17.97
C SER A 229 -2.86 20.28 -16.89
N HIS A 230 -2.59 19.00 -16.66
CA HIS A 230 -3.31 18.22 -15.64
C HIS A 230 -3.08 18.75 -14.22
N ALA A 231 -1.87 19.19 -13.88
CA ALA A 231 -1.59 19.82 -12.60
C ALA A 231 -2.43 21.10 -12.40
N ASN A 232 -2.59 21.93 -13.44
CA ASN A 232 -3.44 23.11 -13.37
C ASN A 232 -4.91 22.76 -13.19
N GLU A 233 -5.40 21.70 -13.84
CA GLU A 233 -6.77 21.22 -13.70
C GLU A 233 -7.03 20.68 -12.28
N LEU A 234 -6.09 19.91 -11.71
CA LEU A 234 -6.14 19.50 -10.29
C LEU A 234 -6.21 20.69 -9.34
N ILE A 235 -5.41 21.74 -9.58
CA ILE A 235 -5.45 22.98 -8.80
C ILE A 235 -6.84 23.64 -8.87
N GLN A 236 -7.47 23.66 -10.05
CA GLN A 236 -8.83 24.20 -10.22
C GLN A 236 -9.88 23.40 -9.44
N LEU A 237 -9.67 22.09 -9.25
CA LEU A 237 -10.48 21.23 -8.39
C LEU A 237 -10.14 21.35 -6.88
N GLY A 238 -9.11 22.13 -6.54
CA GLY A 238 -8.61 22.29 -5.18
C GLY A 238 -7.79 21.11 -4.67
N MET A 239 -7.25 20.28 -5.58
CA MET A 239 -6.37 19.15 -5.34
C MET A 239 -4.90 19.57 -5.47
N THR A 240 -4.50 20.57 -4.67
CA THR A 240 -3.17 21.19 -4.78
C THR A 240 -2.04 20.23 -4.42
N ASN A 241 -2.25 19.34 -3.45
CA ASN A 241 -1.23 18.37 -3.04
C ASN A 241 -0.98 17.35 -4.15
N GLU A 242 -2.05 16.85 -4.77
CA GLU A 242 -2.01 15.93 -5.89
C GLU A 242 -1.32 16.58 -7.09
N ALA A 243 -1.62 17.85 -7.39
CA ALA A 243 -0.96 18.61 -8.45
C ALA A 243 0.55 18.76 -8.24
N GLU A 244 0.96 19.12 -7.03
CA GLU A 244 2.37 19.27 -6.69
C GLU A 244 3.12 17.93 -6.71
N SER A 245 2.46 16.86 -6.26
CA SER A 245 2.97 15.49 -6.33
C SER A 245 3.17 15.05 -7.79
N LEU A 246 2.18 15.31 -8.65
CA LEU A 246 2.24 14.99 -10.08
C LEU A 246 3.43 15.66 -10.76
N LEU A 247 3.59 16.98 -10.56
CA LEU A 247 4.72 17.74 -11.11
C LEU A 247 6.06 17.20 -10.61
N THR A 248 6.16 16.93 -9.30
CA THR A 248 7.38 16.46 -8.66
C THR A 248 7.81 15.09 -9.17
N ARG A 249 6.86 14.16 -9.36
CA ARG A 249 7.15 12.77 -9.72
C ARG A 249 7.41 12.55 -11.21
N LEU A 250 6.81 13.36 -12.09
CA LEU A 250 6.92 13.17 -13.54
C LEU A 250 7.87 14.15 -14.27
N LEU A 251 8.21 15.29 -13.66
CA LEU A 251 9.03 16.34 -14.31
C LEU A 251 10.36 16.65 -13.62
N ARG A 252 10.74 15.86 -12.61
CA ARG A 252 12.07 15.94 -12.00
C ARG A 252 13.14 15.27 -12.84
#